data_AF-A0A444K1F4-F1
#
_entry.id   AF-A0A444K1F4-F1
#
_cell.length_a   1.000
_cell.length_b   1.000
_cell.length_c   1.000
_cell.angle_alpha   90.00
_cell.angle_beta   90.00
_cell.angle_gamma   90.00
#
_symmetry.space_group_name_H-M   'P 1'
#
loop_
_entity.id
_entity.type
_entity.pdbx_description
1 polymer ?
#
loop_
_entity_poly.entity_id
_entity_poly.type
_entity_poly.pdbx_seq_one_letter_code
_entity_poly.pdbx_strand_id
1 'polypeptide(L)'
;MIDDLSTATFGITANDTLFELPENYSRLPEWSDERIEIEDRYYDHEDQYETAEATDDEAVAILLLRGFDFRDERGQPLRCTLHFSRQAEAAAKGIKGRMPDRAAAGLESWTKKLEREARLHLQRMRTG
;
A
#
# COMPACT_ATOMS: atom_id res chain seq x y z
N MET A 1 -1.19 -10.90 -8.99
CA MET A 1 -0.95 -11.67 -7.74
C MET A 1 -1.00 -10.77 -6.51
N ILE A 2 -0.15 -9.73 -6.39
CA ILE A 2 -0.28 -8.72 -5.31
C ILE A 2 -1.51 -7.84 -5.54
N ASP A 3 -1.71 -7.33 -6.76
CA ASP A 3 -2.88 -6.49 -7.08
C ASP A 3 -4.21 -7.25 -6.92
N ASP A 4 -4.26 -8.52 -7.28
CA ASP A 4 -5.46 -9.36 -7.11
C ASP A 4 -5.81 -9.51 -5.62
N LEU A 5 -4.79 -9.73 -4.77
CA LEU A 5 -4.96 -9.86 -3.33
C LEU A 5 -5.32 -8.51 -2.68
N SER A 6 -4.70 -7.43 -3.15
CA SER A 6 -5.03 -6.06 -2.75
C SER A 6 -6.49 -5.75 -3.09
N THR A 7 -6.90 -6.04 -4.32
CA THR A 7 -8.27 -5.83 -4.80
C THR A 7 -9.28 -6.67 -4.04
N ALA A 8 -8.97 -7.95 -3.80
CA ALA A 8 -9.85 -8.82 -3.01
C ALA A 8 -10.05 -8.32 -1.58
N THR A 9 -9.01 -7.68 -1.01
CA THR A 9 -9.02 -7.26 0.39
C THR A 9 -9.55 -5.84 0.56
N PHE A 10 -8.95 -4.88 -0.13
CA PHE A 10 -9.22 -3.44 -0.01
C PHE A 10 -10.12 -2.91 -1.12
N GLY A 11 -10.34 -3.68 -2.20
CA GLY A 11 -11.06 -3.21 -3.39
C GLY A 11 -10.24 -2.30 -4.31
N ILE A 12 -8.94 -2.15 -4.03
CA ILE A 12 -8.02 -1.27 -4.75
C ILE A 12 -6.63 -1.90 -4.86
N THR A 13 -5.84 -1.40 -5.80
CA THR A 13 -4.44 -1.74 -6.06
C THR A 13 -3.51 -0.63 -5.60
N ALA A 14 -2.18 -0.84 -5.73
CA ALA A 14 -1.21 0.22 -5.45
C ALA A 14 -1.43 1.43 -6.37
N ASN A 15 -1.67 1.19 -7.66
CA ASN A 15 -1.84 2.24 -8.66
C ASN A 15 -3.01 3.18 -8.34
N ASP A 16 -4.07 2.67 -7.72
CA ASP A 16 -5.21 3.50 -7.31
C ASP A 16 -4.83 4.57 -6.28
N THR A 17 -3.70 4.40 -5.59
CA THR A 17 -3.19 5.29 -4.54
C THR A 17 -2.06 6.21 -5.01
N LEU A 18 -1.70 6.18 -6.30
CA LEU A 18 -0.65 7.00 -6.88
C LEU A 18 -1.21 8.26 -7.53
N PHE A 19 -0.42 9.32 -7.53
CA PHE A 19 -0.74 10.53 -8.29
C PHE A 19 -0.56 10.28 -9.79
N GLU A 20 -1.58 10.58 -10.58
CA GLU A 20 -1.49 10.51 -12.04
C GLU A 20 -0.88 11.82 -12.57
N LEU A 21 0.39 11.76 -12.98
CA LEU A 21 1.05 12.88 -13.63
C LEU A 21 0.41 13.15 -15.01
N PRO A 22 0.13 14.41 -15.35
CA PRO A 22 -0.32 14.78 -16.69
C PRO A 22 0.66 14.33 -17.78
N GLU A 23 0.17 13.89 -18.93
CA GLU A 23 1.00 13.36 -20.03
C GLU A 23 2.08 14.35 -20.51
N ASN A 24 1.79 15.66 -20.45
CA ASN A 24 2.70 16.71 -20.86
C ASN A 24 3.75 17.08 -19.80
N TYR A 25 3.65 16.59 -18.56
CA TYR A 25 4.52 16.98 -17.45
C TYR A 25 6.01 16.91 -17.80
N SER A 26 6.44 15.81 -18.44
CA SER A 26 7.84 15.59 -18.87
C SER A 26 8.36 16.62 -19.89
N ARG A 27 7.47 17.38 -20.54
CA ARG A 27 7.80 18.40 -21.54
C ARG A 27 7.79 19.81 -20.97
N LEU A 28 7.33 19.99 -19.74
CA LEU A 28 7.28 21.29 -19.08
C LEU A 28 8.66 21.67 -18.52
N PRO A 29 9.12 22.92 -18.76
CA PRO A 29 10.31 23.44 -18.11
C PRO A 29 10.16 23.39 -16.58
N GLU A 30 11.24 23.06 -15.87
CA GLU A 30 11.26 22.95 -14.39
C GLU A 30 10.80 24.24 -13.69
N TRP A 31 11.10 25.40 -14.27
CA TRP A 31 10.74 26.71 -13.73
C TRP A 31 9.39 27.24 -14.23
N SER A 32 8.61 26.45 -14.96
CA SER A 32 7.29 26.89 -15.43
C SER A 32 6.25 26.82 -14.32
N ASP A 33 5.39 27.83 -14.24
CA ASP A 33 4.30 27.88 -13.25
C ASP A 33 3.42 26.62 -13.34
N GLU A 34 3.12 26.15 -14.56
CA GLU A 34 2.34 24.92 -14.77
C GLU A 34 3.01 23.68 -14.14
N ARG A 35 4.34 23.58 -14.21
CA ARG A 35 5.06 22.47 -13.59
C ARG A 35 5.05 22.57 -12.07
N ILE A 36 5.27 23.76 -11.53
CA ILE A 36 5.21 24.01 -10.08
C ILE A 36 3.83 23.63 -9.54
N GLU A 37 2.74 24.03 -10.22
CA GLU A 37 1.37 23.66 -9.82
C GLU A 37 1.07 22.15 -9.90
N ILE A 38 1.74 21.41 -10.80
CA ILE A 38 1.62 19.95 -10.85
C ILE A 38 2.40 19.32 -9.68
N GLU A 39 3.60 19.81 -9.40
CA GLU A 39 4.44 19.33 -8.31
C GLU A 39 3.77 19.61 -6.95
N ASP A 40 3.20 20.80 -6.73
CA ASP A 40 2.45 21.12 -5.52
C ASP A 40 1.30 20.14 -5.30
N ARG A 41 0.50 19.85 -6.34
CA ARG A 41 -0.58 18.85 -6.26
C ARG A 41 -0.08 17.43 -6.02
N TYR A 42 1.09 17.09 -6.56
CA TYR A 42 1.74 15.81 -6.30
C TYR A 42 2.11 15.70 -4.82
N TYR A 43 2.75 16.73 -4.24
CA TYR A 43 3.13 16.73 -2.83
C TYR A 43 1.89 16.72 -1.91
N ASP A 44 0.88 17.53 -2.20
CA ASP A 44 -0.41 17.51 -1.49
C ASP A 44 -1.10 16.13 -1.53
N HIS A 45 -0.88 15.37 -2.59
CA HIS A 45 -1.36 14.00 -2.70
C HIS A 45 -0.52 13.02 -1.86
N GLU A 46 0.81 13.10 -1.94
CA GLU A 46 1.71 12.24 -1.16
C GLU A 46 1.55 12.44 0.35
N ASP A 47 1.34 13.68 0.80
CA ASP A 47 1.10 14.04 2.20
C ASP A 47 -0.15 13.37 2.81
N GLN A 48 -1.05 12.84 1.97
CA GLN A 48 -2.20 12.06 2.45
C GLN A 48 -1.81 10.67 2.95
N TYR A 49 -0.60 10.18 2.64
CA TYR A 49 -0.14 8.83 2.93
C TYR A 49 1.14 8.85 3.79
N GLU A 50 0.98 8.70 5.10
CA GLU A 50 2.08 8.67 6.07
C GLU A 50 3.01 7.47 5.81
N THR A 51 2.48 6.38 5.23
CA THR A 51 3.28 5.20 4.90
C THR A 51 4.15 5.35 3.65
N ALA A 52 4.02 6.43 2.88
CA ALA A 52 4.75 6.66 1.64
C ALA A 52 6.26 6.83 1.85
N GLU A 53 6.64 7.52 2.92
CA GLU A 53 8.03 7.82 3.27
C GLU A 53 8.52 7.03 4.50
N ALA A 54 7.63 6.20 5.08
CA ALA A 54 7.92 5.44 6.28
C ALA A 54 8.83 4.23 6.00
N THR A 55 9.72 3.94 6.95
CA THR A 55 10.39 2.63 7.02
C THR A 55 9.39 1.52 7.34
N ASP A 56 9.76 0.25 7.12
CA ASP A 56 8.89 -0.90 7.40
C ASP A 56 8.33 -0.90 8.84
N ASP A 57 9.18 -0.55 9.83
CA ASP A 57 8.80 -0.50 11.24
C ASP A 57 7.81 0.65 11.52
N GLU A 58 8.05 1.82 10.93
CA GLU A 58 7.16 2.99 11.05
C GLU A 58 5.82 2.74 10.36
N ALA A 59 5.83 2.14 9.17
CA ALA A 59 4.64 1.78 8.42
C ALA A 59 3.77 0.80 9.23
N VAL A 60 4.38 -0.22 9.84
CA VAL A 60 3.66 -1.12 10.75
C VAL A 60 3.04 -0.38 11.93
N ALA A 61 3.76 0.55 12.56
CA ALA A 61 3.25 1.31 13.69
C ALA A 61 2.05 2.18 13.28
N ILE A 62 2.14 2.88 12.14
CA ILE A 62 1.04 3.68 11.57
C ILE A 62 -0.18 2.79 11.31
N LEU A 63 0.02 1.66 10.64
CA LEU A 63 -1.05 0.73 10.29
C LEU A 63 -1.71 0.10 11.52
N LEU A 64 -0.93 -0.19 12.56
CA LEU A 64 -1.44 -0.74 13.82
C LEU A 64 -2.43 0.21 14.49
N LEU A 65 -2.12 1.52 14.51
CA LEU A 65 -3.03 2.56 15.01
C LEU A 65 -4.34 2.64 14.20
N ARG A 66 -4.31 2.15 12.95
CA ARG A 66 -5.44 2.12 12.03
C ARG A 66 -6.16 0.77 12.00
N GLY A 67 -5.80 -0.14 12.90
CA GLY A 67 -6.47 -1.44 13.06
C GLY A 67 -5.92 -2.54 12.15
N PHE A 68 -4.76 -2.31 11.53
CA PHE A 68 -4.03 -3.28 10.72
C PHE A 68 -2.76 -3.70 11.44
N ASP A 69 -2.73 -4.91 11.98
CA ASP A 69 -1.49 -5.46 12.51
C ASP A 69 -0.79 -6.29 11.43
N PHE A 70 0.37 -5.79 11.01
CA PHE A 70 1.21 -6.37 9.95
C PHE A 70 2.48 -6.98 10.55
N ARG A 71 2.42 -7.43 11.81
CA ARG A 71 3.55 -8.09 12.48
C ARG A 71 3.42 -9.60 12.48
N ASP A 72 4.55 -10.27 12.49
CA ASP A 72 4.63 -11.70 12.79
C ASP A 72 4.51 -11.98 14.30
N GLU A 73 4.56 -13.26 14.69
CA GLU A 73 4.50 -13.69 16.09
C GLU A 73 5.66 -13.15 16.96
N ARG A 74 6.74 -12.69 16.34
CA ARG A 74 7.91 -12.08 17.00
C ARG A 74 7.82 -10.56 17.03
N GLY A 75 6.73 -9.98 16.54
CA GLY A 75 6.51 -8.54 16.47
C GLY A 75 7.24 -7.86 15.31
N GLN A 76 7.82 -8.61 14.37
CA GLN A 76 8.56 -8.05 13.23
C GLN A 76 7.62 -7.75 12.05
N PRO A 77 7.88 -6.69 11.25
CA PRO A 77 7.10 -6.44 10.04
C PRO A 77 7.04 -7.63 9.10
N LEU A 78 5.85 -7.94 8.61
CA LEU A 78 5.67 -8.90 7.53
C LEU A 78 6.28 -8.34 6.24
N ARG A 79 6.86 -9.21 5.40
CA ARG A 79 7.45 -8.80 4.12
C ARG A 79 6.43 -8.14 3.16
N CYS A 80 5.14 -8.37 3.38
CA CYS A 80 4.08 -7.79 2.58
C CYS A 80 3.68 -6.38 3.01
N THR A 81 4.18 -5.88 4.15
CA THR A 81 3.85 -4.52 4.64
C THR A 81 4.13 -3.48 3.57
N LEU A 82 5.31 -3.48 2.96
CA LEU A 82 5.68 -2.56 1.89
C LEU A 82 4.75 -2.59 0.67
N HIS A 83 4.12 -3.72 0.40
CA HIS A 83 3.27 -3.89 -0.79
C HIS A 83 1.82 -3.48 -0.56
N PHE A 84 1.38 -3.44 0.70
CA PHE A 84 -0.02 -3.16 1.06
C PHE A 84 -0.19 -1.93 1.96
N SER A 85 0.89 -1.33 2.45
CA SER A 85 0.84 -0.26 3.44
C SER A 85 -0.01 0.91 2.96
N ARG A 86 0.22 1.35 1.72
CA ARG A 86 -0.48 2.49 1.16
C ARG A 86 -1.96 2.20 0.91
N GLN A 87 -2.32 1.01 0.45
CA GLN A 87 -3.70 0.59 0.21
C GLN A 87 -4.46 0.37 1.52
N ALA A 88 -3.80 -0.21 2.52
CA ALA A 88 -4.34 -0.36 3.87
C ALA A 88 -4.56 1.01 4.52
N GLU A 89 -3.61 1.93 4.39
CA GLU A 89 -3.77 3.30 4.86
C GLU A 89 -4.90 4.03 4.14
N ALA A 90 -4.98 3.93 2.80
CA ALA A 90 -6.05 4.53 2.01
C ALA A 90 -7.44 4.05 2.46
N ALA A 91 -7.55 2.73 2.68
CA ALA A 91 -8.77 2.09 3.17
C ALA A 91 -9.13 2.53 4.60
N ALA A 92 -8.14 2.66 5.48
CA ALA A 92 -8.35 3.12 6.86
C ALA A 92 -8.72 4.60 6.96
N LYS A 93 -8.12 5.46 6.13
CA LYS A 93 -8.42 6.90 6.05
C LYS A 93 -9.74 7.18 5.32
N GLY A 94 -10.29 6.20 4.61
CA GLY A 94 -11.49 6.37 3.79
C GLY A 94 -11.24 7.18 2.51
N ILE A 95 -9.98 7.27 2.05
CA ILE A 95 -9.60 7.96 0.82
C ILE A 95 -10.07 7.14 -0.39
N LYS A 96 -9.71 5.85 -0.40
CA LYS A 96 -10.07 4.88 -1.44
C LYS A 96 -10.16 3.48 -0.84
N GLY A 97 -10.88 2.60 -1.54
CA GLY A 97 -11.07 1.21 -1.11
C GLY A 97 -11.95 1.10 0.13
N ARG A 98 -11.83 -0.03 0.83
CA ARG A 98 -12.64 -0.34 2.01
C ARG A 98 -11.83 -1.10 3.04
N MET A 99 -12.13 -0.85 4.31
CA MET A 99 -11.66 -1.68 5.41
C MET A 99 -12.22 -3.11 5.24
N PRO A 100 -11.38 -4.15 5.30
CA PRO A 100 -11.88 -5.52 5.36
C PRO A 100 -12.67 -5.73 6.65
N ASP A 101 -13.70 -6.57 6.60
CA ASP A 101 -14.52 -6.91 7.76
C ASP A 101 -13.62 -7.42 8.90
N ARG A 102 -13.78 -6.90 10.13
CA ARG A 102 -12.87 -7.17 11.26
C ARG A 102 -12.80 -8.65 11.64
N ALA A 103 -13.84 -9.43 11.36
CA ALA A 103 -13.83 -10.88 11.50
C ALA A 103 -13.02 -11.61 10.40
N ALA A 104 -12.93 -11.01 9.21
CA ALA A 104 -12.08 -11.47 8.10
C ALA A 104 -10.64 -10.93 8.18
N ALA A 105 -10.45 -9.80 8.86
CA ALA A 105 -9.17 -9.19 9.22
C ALA A 105 -8.53 -9.81 10.47
N GLY A 106 -9.03 -10.97 10.91
CA GLY A 106 -8.35 -11.77 11.92
C GLY A 106 -6.93 -12.04 11.43
N LEU A 107 -5.97 -11.36 12.06
CA LEU A 107 -4.56 -11.32 11.69
C LEU A 107 -4.00 -12.69 11.37
N GLU A 108 -4.37 -13.69 12.17
CA GLU A 108 -3.92 -15.07 12.00
C GLU A 108 -4.34 -15.69 10.65
N SER A 109 -5.57 -15.41 10.21
CA SER A 109 -6.07 -15.87 8.89
C SER A 109 -5.38 -15.11 7.76
N TRP A 110 -5.08 -13.84 8.01
CA TRP A 110 -4.43 -12.92 7.09
C TRP A 110 -2.97 -13.30 6.84
N THR A 111 -2.19 -13.46 7.91
CA THR A 111 -0.82 -13.96 7.91
C THR A 111 -0.73 -15.36 7.29
N LYS A 112 -1.63 -16.29 7.65
CA LYS A 112 -1.65 -17.64 7.05
C LYS A 112 -1.97 -17.62 5.55
N LYS A 113 -2.87 -16.74 5.08
CA LYS A 113 -3.16 -16.59 3.64
C LYS A 113 -1.95 -16.04 2.88
N LEU A 114 -1.35 -14.95 3.39
CA LEU A 114 -0.20 -14.30 2.79
C LEU A 114 1.03 -15.20 2.75
N GLU A 115 1.33 -15.90 3.85
CA GLU A 115 2.42 -16.88 3.89
C GLU A 115 2.20 -18.04 2.91
N ARG A 116 0.97 -18.54 2.80
CA ARG A 116 0.64 -19.61 1.86
C ARG A 116 0.84 -19.15 0.42
N GLU A 117 0.40 -17.94 0.08
CA GLU A 117 0.57 -17.41 -1.29
C GLU A 117 2.03 -17.09 -1.61
N ALA A 118 2.79 -16.54 -0.66
CA ALA A 118 4.23 -16.34 -0.82
C ALA A 118 4.97 -17.66 -1.07
N ARG A 119 4.62 -18.74 -0.34
CA ARG A 119 5.19 -20.08 -0.57
C ARG A 119 4.84 -20.64 -1.95
N LEU A 120 3.60 -20.45 -2.41
CA LEU A 120 3.16 -20.87 -3.75
C LEU A 120 3.89 -20.11 -4.85
N HIS A 121 4.13 -18.81 -4.67
CA HIS A 121 4.91 -18.01 -5.62
C HIS A 121 6.35 -18.49 -5.73
N LEU A 122 7.02 -18.73 -4.59
CA LEU A 122 8.38 -19.25 -4.54
C LEU A 122 8.51 -20.65 -5.17
N GLN A 123 7.50 -21.51 -5.04
CA GLN A 123 7.50 -22.82 -5.69
C GLN A 123 7.37 -22.71 -7.22
N ARG A 124 6.51 -21.81 -7.72
CA ARG A 124 6.35 -21.55 -9.16
C ARG A 124 7.62 -20.99 -9.79
N MET A 125 8.32 -20.11 -9.10
CA MET A 125 9.61 -19.53 -9.53
C MET A 125 10.76 -20.56 -9.55
N ARG A 126 10.57 -21.73 -8.92
CA ARG A 126 11.60 -22.77 -8.77
C ARG A 126 11.39 -23.95 -9.71
N THR A 127 10.28 -23.97 -10.44
CA THR A 127 9.88 -25.00 -11.41
C THR A 127 9.78 -24.49 -12.85
N GLY A 128 10.05 -23.20 -13.08
CA GLY A 128 10.31 -22.62 -14.40
C GLY A 128 11.78 -22.26 -14.54
#